data_AF-A0A0P0M4K5-F1
#
_entry.id   AF-A0A0P0M4K5-F1
#
_cell.length_a   1.000
_cell.length_b   1.000
_cell.length_c   1.000
_cell.angle_alpha   90.00
_cell.angle_beta   90.00
_cell.angle_gamma   90.00
#
_symmetry.space_group_name_H-M   'P 1'
#
loop_
_entity.id
_entity.type
_entity.pdbx_description
1 polymer ?
#
loop_
_entity_poly.entity_id
_entity_poly.type
_entity_poly.pdbx_seq_one_letter_code
_entity_poly.pdbx_strand_id
1 'polypeptide(L)'
;MVLDTMTLEELIREIKTDFSEVKGRWKNYVRKFRKTAQKRTMFPWLWEANIKTRRFNEWYISFYAESKKEVGILNPTFTMLFKYKGQLLVGAVTNDVVLIFTGHFFDRYKERFFKIHKDSRPVTNREIMKVFFLFNSNYCFYSKEKEENVRGYCYDGMLLGDWIGEEGGFVKTFISRQEMKMNQFVEYFDFF
;
A
#
# COMPACT_ATOMS: atom_id res chain seq x y z
N MET A 1 18.19 6.77 4.33
CA MET A 1 17.76 6.18 3.05
C MET A 1 17.86 4.69 3.21
N VAL A 2 16.96 3.90 2.61
CA VAL A 2 17.11 2.44 2.61
C VAL A 2 18.44 2.03 1.97
N LEU A 3 19.16 1.11 2.63
CA LEU A 3 20.45 0.58 2.19
C LEU A 3 20.39 -0.96 2.14
N ASP A 4 21.12 -1.55 1.19
CA ASP A 4 21.17 -3.01 1.00
C ASP A 4 21.86 -3.76 2.16
N THR A 5 22.65 -3.05 2.96
CA THR A 5 23.36 -3.60 4.13
C THR A 5 22.49 -3.72 5.37
N MET A 6 21.30 -3.13 5.39
CA MET A 6 20.39 -3.20 6.53
C MET A 6 19.89 -4.63 6.77
N THR A 7 19.68 -5.01 8.03
CA THR A 7 18.85 -6.18 8.36
C THR A 7 17.37 -5.89 8.06
N LEU A 8 16.51 -6.91 8.12
CA LEU A 8 15.07 -6.70 7.91
C LEU A 8 14.45 -5.84 9.02
N GLU A 9 14.89 -5.99 10.26
CA GLU A 9 14.46 -5.19 11.40
C GLU A 9 14.94 -3.74 11.25
N GLU A 10 16.18 -3.53 10.82
CA GLU A 10 16.70 -2.19 10.53
C GLU A 10 15.94 -1.51 9.40
N LEU A 11 15.59 -2.26 8.35
CA LEU A 11 14.76 -1.78 7.24
C LEU A 11 13.38 -1.33 7.73
N ILE A 12 12.71 -2.13 8.57
CA ILE A 12 11.43 -1.78 9.17
C ILE A 12 11.55 -0.51 10.01
N ARG A 13 12.56 -0.42 10.88
CA ARG A 13 12.78 0.77 11.73
C ARG A 13 13.09 2.01 10.89
N GLU A 14 13.86 1.89 9.82
CA GLU A 14 14.15 2.99 8.89
C GLU A 14 12.84 3.49 8.25
N ILE A 15 12.01 2.60 7.70
CA ILE A 15 10.73 2.97 7.08
C ILE A 15 9.80 3.63 8.11
N LYS A 16 9.65 3.04 9.29
CA LYS A 16 8.78 3.55 10.36
C LYS A 16 9.23 4.92 10.86
N THR A 17 10.53 5.08 11.11
CA THR A 17 11.12 6.35 11.54
C THR A 17 10.93 7.43 10.48
N ASP A 18 11.18 7.10 9.23
CA ASP A 18 11.06 8.03 8.12
C ASP A 18 9.60 8.44 7.87
N PHE A 19 8.67 7.49 7.98
CA PHE A 19 7.23 7.76 7.90
C PHE A 19 6.74 8.71 8.99
N SER A 20 7.34 8.73 10.18
CA SER A 20 6.97 9.68 11.24
C SER A 20 7.14 11.14 10.79
N GLU A 21 8.18 11.43 9.99
CA GLU A 21 8.40 12.75 9.39
C GLU A 21 7.29 13.07 8.36
N VAL A 22 6.96 12.10 7.50
CA VAL A 22 5.90 12.21 6.49
C VAL A 22 4.55 12.48 7.15
N LYS A 23 4.20 11.72 8.20
CA LYS A 23 2.99 11.87 9.02
C LYS A 23 2.91 13.26 9.65
N GLY A 24 4.05 13.76 10.18
CA GLY A 24 4.15 15.12 10.71
C GLY A 24 3.88 16.20 9.66
N ARG A 25 4.49 16.10 8.48
CA ARG A 25 4.24 17.03 7.36
C ARG A 25 2.79 16.95 6.88
N TRP A 26 2.23 15.75 6.77
CA TRP A 26 0.84 15.54 6.37
C TRP A 26 -0.15 16.17 7.37
N LYS A 27 0.09 16.02 8.68
CA LYS A 27 -0.76 16.63 9.73
C LYS A 27 -0.91 18.16 9.55
N ASN A 28 0.14 18.83 9.09
CA ASN A 28 0.10 20.27 8.81
C ASN A 28 -0.66 20.60 7.50
N TYR A 29 -0.63 19.70 6.52
CA TYR A 29 -1.24 19.88 5.21
C TYR A 29 -2.70 19.42 5.11
N VAL A 30 -3.12 18.44 5.92
CA VAL A 30 -4.40 17.73 5.79
C VAL A 30 -5.60 18.66 5.79
N ARG A 31 -5.55 19.77 6.54
CA ARG A 31 -6.62 20.78 6.55
C ARG A 31 -6.80 21.45 5.18
N LYS A 32 -5.70 21.77 4.50
CA LYS A 32 -5.72 22.35 3.15
C LYS A 32 -6.23 21.31 2.15
N PHE A 33 -5.74 20.08 2.24
CA PHE A 33 -6.21 18.96 1.42
C PHE A 33 -7.73 18.77 1.52
N ARG A 34 -8.26 18.66 2.75
CA ARG A 34 -9.70 18.48 3.00
C ARG A 34 -10.54 19.61 2.41
N LYS A 35 -10.09 20.87 2.52
CA LYS A 35 -10.76 22.01 1.88
C LYS A 35 -10.78 21.90 0.35
N THR A 36 -9.66 21.49 -0.27
CA THR A 36 -9.59 21.23 -1.71
C THR A 36 -10.56 20.12 -2.11
N ALA A 37 -10.56 19.01 -1.37
CA ALA A 37 -11.43 17.86 -1.60
C ALA A 37 -12.91 18.21 -1.49
N GLN A 38 -13.29 19.00 -0.49
CA GLN A 38 -14.66 19.49 -0.29
C GLN A 38 -15.13 20.42 -1.41
N LYS A 39 -14.24 21.17 -2.05
CA LYS A 39 -14.60 22.08 -3.16
C LYS A 39 -14.60 21.40 -4.52
N ARG A 40 -14.10 20.17 -4.64
CA ARG A 40 -14.05 19.46 -5.93
C ARG A 40 -15.44 19.08 -6.44
N THR A 41 -15.66 19.35 -7.73
CA THR A 41 -16.89 19.08 -8.48
C THR A 41 -16.67 18.12 -9.65
N MET A 42 -15.44 18.00 -10.18
CA MET A 42 -15.09 17.08 -11.26
C MET A 42 -14.50 15.78 -10.70
N PHE A 43 -14.99 14.66 -11.21
CA PHE A 43 -14.59 13.30 -10.84
C PHE A 43 -14.51 12.40 -12.11
N PRO A 44 -13.70 11.34 -12.12
CA PRO A 44 -12.84 10.86 -11.03
C PRO A 44 -11.73 11.86 -10.72
N TRP A 45 -11.34 11.93 -9.44
CA TRP A 45 -10.31 12.85 -8.99
C TRP A 45 -9.09 12.09 -8.47
N LEU A 46 -8.01 12.15 -9.24
CA LEU A 46 -6.67 11.76 -8.82
C LEU A 46 -5.94 12.98 -8.26
N TRP A 47 -5.39 12.85 -7.05
CA TRP A 47 -4.48 13.80 -6.45
C TRP A 47 -3.21 13.08 -5.99
N GLU A 48 -2.06 13.65 -6.33
CA GLU A 48 -0.76 13.05 -6.06
C GLU A 48 0.22 14.10 -5.54
N ALA A 49 1.14 13.67 -4.69
CA ALA A 49 2.27 14.47 -4.24
C ALA A 49 3.47 13.58 -3.92
N ASN A 50 4.67 14.16 -3.94
CA ASN A 50 5.88 13.50 -3.47
C ASN A 50 6.47 14.26 -2.28
N ILE A 51 6.99 13.54 -1.29
CA ILE A 51 7.71 14.09 -0.15
C ILE A 51 9.07 13.42 -0.08
N LYS A 52 10.12 14.25 -0.18
CA LYS A 52 11.48 13.82 0.17
C LYS A 52 11.77 14.13 1.63
N THR A 53 12.16 13.11 2.39
CA THR A 53 12.48 13.23 3.82
C THR A 53 13.93 13.63 4.03
N ARG A 54 14.30 13.97 5.27
CA ARG A 54 15.71 14.28 5.62
C ARG A 54 16.63 13.07 5.48
N ARG A 55 16.08 11.85 5.51
CA ARG A 55 16.81 10.61 5.24
C ARG A 55 16.94 10.32 3.74
N PHE A 56 16.52 11.23 2.87
CA PHE A 56 16.59 11.14 1.41
C PHE A 56 15.71 10.05 0.77
N ASN A 57 14.78 9.44 1.52
CA ASN A 57 13.77 8.61 0.89
C ASN A 57 12.67 9.47 0.27
N GLU A 58 12.05 8.96 -0.79
CA GLU A 58 10.96 9.63 -1.50
C GLU A 58 9.65 8.86 -1.29
N TRP A 59 8.71 9.53 -0.63
CA TRP A 59 7.37 9.04 -0.38
C TRP A 59 6.41 9.61 -1.41
N TYR A 60 5.62 8.72 -1.99
CA TYR A 60 4.53 9.04 -2.88
C TYR A 60 3.22 9.00 -2.11
N ILE A 61 2.49 10.11 -2.16
CA ILE A 61 1.17 10.25 -1.57
C ILE A 61 0.16 10.27 -2.70
N SER A 62 -0.85 9.44 -2.61
CA SER A 62 -1.92 9.41 -3.61
C SER A 62 -3.29 9.34 -2.99
N PHE A 63 -4.24 9.98 -3.66
CA PHE A 63 -5.66 9.94 -3.32
C PHE A 63 -6.45 9.83 -4.61
N TYR A 64 -7.37 8.87 -4.64
CA TYR A 64 -8.27 8.66 -5.76
C TYR A 64 -9.69 8.58 -5.23
N ALA A 65 -10.63 9.24 -5.90
CA ALA A 65 -12.04 9.09 -5.65
C ALA A 65 -12.80 9.11 -6.99
N GLU A 66 -13.65 8.12 -7.22
CA GLU A 66 -14.54 8.03 -8.38
C GLU A 66 -15.69 9.03 -8.27
N SER A 67 -16.07 9.37 -7.03
CA SER A 67 -17.23 10.20 -6.77
C SER A 67 -17.06 11.12 -5.58
N LYS A 68 -17.94 12.12 -5.48
CA LYS A 68 -17.99 13.03 -4.32
C LYS A 68 -18.27 12.29 -3.01
N LYS A 69 -19.02 11.18 -3.06
CA LYS A 69 -19.44 10.40 -1.89
C LYS A 69 -18.24 9.73 -1.22
N GLU A 70 -17.27 9.28 -2.01
CA GLU A 70 -16.05 8.63 -1.51
C GLU A 70 -15.08 9.57 -0.79
N VAL A 71 -15.16 10.88 -1.04
CA VAL A 71 -14.23 11.87 -0.47
C VAL A 71 -14.22 11.88 1.07
N GLY A 72 -15.33 11.49 1.70
CA GLY A 72 -15.43 11.37 3.16
C GLY A 72 -15.00 10.01 3.73
N ILE A 73 -14.76 9.02 2.86
CA ILE A 73 -14.56 7.61 3.22
C ILE A 73 -13.11 7.19 2.96
N LEU A 74 -12.53 7.64 1.84
CA LEU A 74 -11.19 7.27 1.43
C LEU A 74 -10.13 8.12 2.14
N ASN A 75 -9.01 7.49 2.47
CA ASN A 75 -7.82 8.18 2.96
C ASN A 75 -6.73 8.18 1.90
N PRO A 76 -5.89 9.23 1.83
CA PRO A 76 -4.70 9.18 1.00
C PRO A 76 -3.76 8.05 1.46
N THR A 77 -3.16 7.36 0.49
CA THR A 77 -2.14 6.35 0.77
C THR A 77 -0.76 6.99 0.78
N PHE A 78 0.14 6.40 1.56
CA PHE A 78 1.52 6.82 1.69
C PHE A 78 2.40 5.61 1.40
N THR A 79 3.19 5.71 0.34
CA THR A 79 3.99 4.60 -0.13
C THR A 79 5.40 5.06 -0.45
N MET A 80 6.36 4.18 -0.23
CA MET A 80 7.75 4.43 -0.53
C MET A 80 8.23 3.35 -1.47
N LEU A 81 8.63 3.72 -2.68
CA LEU A 81 9.25 2.80 -3.63
C LEU A 81 10.76 2.80 -3.40
N PHE A 82 11.35 1.64 -3.15
CA PHE A 82 12.78 1.53 -2.89
C PHE A 82 13.37 0.25 -3.46
N LYS A 83 14.70 0.24 -3.62
CA LYS A 83 15.45 -0.98 -3.91
C LYS A 83 16.07 -1.51 -2.63
N TYR A 84 16.00 -2.82 -2.44
CA TYR A 84 16.67 -3.52 -1.36
C TYR A 84 17.15 -4.88 -1.87
N LYS A 85 18.47 -5.13 -1.74
CA LYS A 85 19.15 -6.34 -2.21
C LYS A 85 18.82 -6.66 -3.68
N GLY A 86 18.86 -5.63 -4.53
CA GLY A 86 18.57 -5.72 -5.96
C GLY A 86 17.09 -5.85 -6.35
N GLN A 87 16.18 -5.96 -5.37
CA GLN A 87 14.73 -6.08 -5.63
C GLN A 87 14.03 -4.73 -5.48
N LEU A 88 13.07 -4.45 -6.36
CA LEU A 88 12.18 -3.29 -6.25
C LEU A 88 11.00 -3.64 -5.33
N LEU A 89 10.83 -2.89 -4.24
CA LEU A 89 9.84 -3.13 -3.20
C LEU A 89 9.03 -1.85 -2.92
N VAL A 90 7.84 -2.02 -2.33
CA VAL A 90 7.03 -0.89 -1.84
C VAL A 90 6.83 -1.01 -0.34
N GLY A 91 7.21 0.01 0.40
CA GLY A 91 6.91 0.15 1.82
C GLY A 91 5.66 0.99 2.03
N ALA A 92 4.78 0.55 2.92
CA ALA A 92 3.65 1.32 3.41
C ALA A 92 3.57 1.18 4.93
N VAL A 93 3.00 2.20 5.59
CA VAL A 93 2.78 2.16 7.05
C VAL A 93 1.31 2.37 7.33
N THR A 94 0.74 1.42 8.07
CA THR A 94 -0.68 1.39 8.43
C THR A 94 -0.82 0.89 9.85
N ASN A 95 -1.61 1.57 10.68
CA ASN A 95 -1.74 1.29 12.12
C ASN A 95 -0.39 1.09 12.84
N ASP A 96 0.59 1.94 12.51
CA ASP A 96 1.98 1.90 13.02
C ASP A 96 2.77 0.60 12.74
N VAL A 97 2.26 -0.25 11.83
CA VAL A 97 2.91 -1.45 11.29
C VAL A 97 3.44 -1.16 9.89
N VAL A 98 4.67 -1.62 9.62
CA VAL A 98 5.31 -1.51 8.30
C VAL A 98 4.98 -2.73 7.44
N LEU A 99 4.40 -2.51 6.27
CA LEU A 99 4.18 -3.56 5.27
C LEU A 99 5.07 -3.35 4.07
N ILE A 100 5.82 -4.38 3.69
CA ILE A 100 6.72 -4.35 2.54
C ILE A 100 6.16 -5.29 1.46
N PHE A 101 5.69 -4.71 0.36
CA PHE A 101 5.13 -5.44 -0.76
C PHE A 101 6.23 -5.84 -1.74
N THR A 102 6.27 -7.12 -2.08
CA THR A 102 7.33 -7.69 -2.94
C THR A 102 7.00 -7.58 -4.43
N GLY A 103 8.01 -7.72 -5.29
CA GLY A 103 7.78 -7.82 -6.74
C GLY A 103 6.83 -8.95 -7.11
N HIS A 104 6.98 -10.12 -6.48
CA HIS A 104 6.11 -11.28 -6.71
C HIS A 104 4.65 -10.99 -6.35
N PHE A 105 4.38 -10.19 -5.31
CA PHE A 105 3.02 -9.74 -5.01
C PHE A 105 2.40 -8.98 -6.20
N PHE A 106 3.14 -8.02 -6.77
CA PHE A 106 2.64 -7.22 -7.89
C PHE A 106 2.55 -8.01 -9.19
N ASP A 107 3.42 -8.99 -9.41
CA ASP A 107 3.30 -9.94 -10.52
C ASP A 107 1.97 -10.71 -10.42
N ARG A 108 1.65 -11.23 -9.23
CA ARG A 108 0.35 -11.90 -8.97
C ARG A 108 -0.83 -10.97 -9.16
N TYR A 109 -0.73 -9.73 -8.67
CA TYR A 109 -1.79 -8.74 -8.85
C TYR A 109 -2.03 -8.44 -10.35
N LYS A 110 -0.96 -8.27 -11.13
CA LYS A 110 -1.03 -8.05 -12.57
C LYS A 110 -1.68 -9.23 -13.31
N GLU A 111 -1.26 -10.45 -13.00
CA GLU A 111 -1.79 -11.67 -13.62
C GLU A 111 -3.27 -11.90 -13.26
N ARG A 112 -3.64 -11.70 -12.00
CA ARG A 112 -4.94 -12.12 -11.46
C ARG A 112 -6.03 -11.06 -11.56
N PHE A 113 -5.68 -9.79 -11.32
CA PHE A 113 -6.65 -8.68 -11.39
C PHE A 113 -6.75 -8.13 -12.81
N PHE A 114 -5.62 -7.73 -13.41
CA PHE A 114 -5.63 -7.14 -14.74
C PHE A 114 -5.73 -8.17 -15.87
N LYS A 115 -5.52 -9.47 -15.57
CA LYS A 115 -5.41 -10.52 -16.58
C LYS A 115 -4.37 -10.19 -17.65
N ILE A 116 -3.34 -9.42 -17.27
CA ILE A 116 -2.23 -9.05 -18.14
C ILE A 116 -1.16 -10.12 -17.99
N HIS A 117 -0.99 -10.93 -19.04
CA HIS A 117 0.08 -11.90 -19.12
C HIS A 117 1.39 -11.22 -19.54
N LYS A 118 2.52 -11.92 -19.38
CA LYS A 118 3.87 -11.39 -19.63
C LYS A 118 4.05 -10.77 -21.02
N ASP A 119 3.21 -11.16 -21.98
CA ASP A 119 3.29 -10.77 -23.39
C ASP A 119 2.40 -9.56 -23.76
N SER A 120 1.59 -9.04 -22.85
CA SER A 120 0.73 -7.86 -23.13
C SER A 120 1.40 -6.56 -22.67
N ARG A 121 1.01 -5.43 -23.30
CA ARG A 121 1.59 -4.05 -23.22
C ARG A 121 2.46 -3.76 -21.97
N PRO A 122 3.56 -2.99 -22.12
CA PRO A 122 4.50 -2.74 -21.04
C PRO A 122 3.94 -1.70 -20.05
N VAL A 123 2.94 -2.09 -19.25
CA VAL A 123 2.69 -1.39 -17.98
C VAL A 123 3.84 -1.78 -17.07
N THR A 124 4.62 -0.78 -16.68
CA THR A 124 5.81 -0.97 -15.85
C THR A 124 5.40 -1.44 -14.46
N ASN A 125 6.25 -2.21 -13.78
CA ASN A 125 6.00 -2.65 -12.41
C ASN A 125 5.72 -1.46 -11.47
N ARG A 126 6.35 -0.31 -11.73
CA ARG A 126 6.12 0.94 -10.99
C ARG A 126 4.70 1.48 -11.15
N GLU A 127 4.12 1.40 -12.34
CA GLU A 127 2.74 1.82 -12.59
C GLU A 127 1.76 0.87 -11.92
N ILE A 128 1.97 -0.46 -12.04
CA ILE A 128 1.14 -1.46 -11.34
C ILE A 128 1.16 -1.25 -9.82
N MET A 129 2.35 -0.99 -9.27
CA MET A 129 2.51 -0.68 -7.85
C MET A 129 1.66 0.52 -7.43
N LYS A 130 1.74 1.64 -8.16
CA LYS A 130 0.91 2.83 -7.87
C LYS A 130 -0.58 2.53 -7.98
N VAL A 131 -0.97 1.85 -9.05
CA VAL A 131 -2.37 1.53 -9.34
C VAL A 131 -2.99 0.67 -8.23
N PHE A 132 -2.24 -0.31 -7.70
CA PHE A 132 -2.70 -1.10 -6.56
C PHE A 132 -3.13 -0.20 -5.39
N PHE A 133 -2.28 0.73 -4.95
CA PHE A 133 -2.59 1.61 -3.81
C PHE A 133 -3.66 2.67 -4.11
N LEU A 134 -3.85 3.06 -5.38
CA LEU A 134 -4.94 3.96 -5.76
C LEU A 134 -6.31 3.29 -5.54
N PHE A 135 -6.48 2.06 -6.01
CA PHE A 135 -7.75 1.33 -5.91
C PHE A 135 -7.96 0.66 -4.56
N ASN A 136 -6.87 0.30 -3.86
CA ASN A 136 -6.92 -0.43 -2.60
C ASN A 136 -6.55 0.46 -1.41
N SER A 137 -6.88 1.75 -1.43
CA SER A 137 -6.43 2.71 -0.41
C SER A 137 -6.83 2.40 1.03
N ASN A 138 -7.89 1.62 1.22
CA ASN A 138 -8.40 1.16 2.53
C ASN A 138 -8.14 -0.34 2.76
N TYR A 139 -6.98 -0.87 2.34
CA TYR A 139 -6.63 -2.24 2.69
C TYR A 139 -6.40 -2.40 4.20
N CYS A 140 -6.78 -3.56 4.73
CA CYS A 140 -6.72 -3.90 6.15
C CYS A 140 -5.97 -5.23 6.36
N PHE A 141 -5.51 -5.49 7.58
CA PHE A 141 -4.80 -6.71 7.93
C PHE A 141 -5.12 -7.12 9.37
N TYR A 142 -5.08 -8.43 9.65
CA TYR A 142 -5.13 -8.93 11.01
C TYR A 142 -3.86 -8.54 11.76
N SER A 143 -3.97 -8.19 13.04
CA SER A 143 -2.79 -7.96 13.87
C SER A 143 -2.00 -9.25 14.03
N LYS A 144 -0.68 -9.13 14.21
CA LYS A 144 0.21 -10.27 14.50
C LYS A 144 -0.25 -11.08 15.72
N GLU A 145 -0.86 -10.43 16.71
CA GLU A 145 -1.42 -11.12 17.89
C GLU A 145 -2.51 -12.14 17.54
N LYS A 146 -3.17 -11.97 16.39
CA LYS A 146 -4.27 -12.84 15.95
C LYS A 146 -3.84 -13.88 14.92
N GLU A 147 -2.75 -13.62 14.18
CA GLU A 147 -2.33 -14.44 13.05
C GLU A 147 -0.80 -14.58 13.01
N GLU A 148 -0.32 -15.81 12.84
CA GLU A 148 1.10 -16.14 12.71
C GLU A 148 1.73 -15.53 11.44
N ASN A 149 0.90 -15.27 10.43
CA ASN A 149 1.30 -14.74 9.12
C ASN A 149 0.60 -13.41 8.82
N VAL A 150 1.17 -12.63 7.90
CA VAL A 150 0.48 -11.44 7.40
C VAL A 150 -0.71 -11.92 6.58
N ARG A 151 -1.91 -11.61 7.06
CA ARG A 151 -3.17 -11.82 6.33
C ARG A 151 -3.97 -10.52 6.32
N GLY A 152 -4.37 -10.09 5.14
CA GLY A 152 -5.16 -8.88 4.98
C GLY A 152 -6.07 -8.91 3.77
N TYR A 153 -6.93 -7.90 3.67
CA TYR A 153 -7.93 -7.78 2.63
C TYR A 153 -7.93 -6.36 2.08
N CYS A 154 -8.23 -6.27 0.80
CA CYS A 154 -8.47 -5.04 0.09
C CYS A 154 -9.64 -5.25 -0.87
N TYR A 155 -10.16 -4.18 -1.47
CA TYR A 155 -11.33 -4.29 -2.34
C TYR A 155 -11.19 -5.35 -3.45
N ASP A 156 -9.97 -5.50 -3.97
CA ASP A 156 -9.68 -6.42 -5.08
C ASP A 156 -9.37 -7.86 -4.63
N GLY A 157 -9.07 -8.11 -3.36
CA GLY A 157 -8.65 -9.45 -2.95
C GLY A 157 -8.03 -9.57 -1.56
N MET A 158 -7.32 -10.68 -1.37
CA MET A 158 -6.63 -11.04 -0.15
C MET A 158 -5.12 -10.92 -0.33
N LEU A 159 -4.48 -10.41 0.71
CA LEU A 159 -3.05 -10.13 0.86
C LEU A 159 -2.46 -11.17 1.80
N LEU A 160 -1.36 -11.81 1.41
CA LEU A 160 -0.70 -12.84 2.23
C LEU A 160 0.82 -12.65 2.27
N GLY A 161 1.42 -12.95 3.41
CA GLY A 161 2.87 -13.01 3.57
C GLY A 161 3.27 -13.30 5.01
N ASP A 162 4.43 -12.81 5.46
CA ASP A 162 5.06 -13.24 6.71
C ASP A 162 5.45 -12.05 7.58
N TRP A 163 5.25 -12.16 8.89
CA TRP A 163 5.68 -11.14 9.85
C TRP A 163 7.21 -11.15 10.02
N ILE A 164 7.76 -9.98 10.33
CA ILE A 164 9.17 -9.76 10.65
C ILE A 164 9.21 -8.99 11.97
N GLY A 165 9.51 -9.70 13.06
CA GLY A 165 9.37 -9.12 14.39
C GLY A 165 7.92 -8.66 14.65
N GLU A 166 7.74 -7.65 15.49
CA GLU A 166 6.41 -7.13 15.87
C GLU A 166 6.00 -5.88 15.08
N GLU A 167 6.96 -5.22 14.43
CA GLU A 167 6.74 -3.89 13.86
C GLU A 167 6.47 -3.89 12.35
N GLY A 168 6.57 -5.03 11.68
CA GLY A 168 6.30 -5.10 10.25
C GLY A 168 6.34 -6.49 9.65
N GLY A 169 6.07 -6.58 8.36
CA GLY A 169 6.01 -7.85 7.63
C GLY A 169 6.12 -7.68 6.12
N PHE A 170 6.42 -8.78 5.43
CA PHE A 170 6.35 -8.85 3.98
C PHE A 170 4.94 -9.23 3.52
N VAL A 171 4.45 -8.56 2.49
CA VAL A 171 3.29 -8.98 1.70
C VAL A 171 3.83 -9.61 0.42
N LYS A 172 3.68 -10.93 0.29
CA LYS A 172 4.36 -11.75 -0.72
C LYS A 172 3.48 -12.18 -1.87
N THR A 173 2.17 -12.34 -1.65
CA THR A 173 1.27 -12.86 -2.67
C THR A 173 -0.14 -12.27 -2.54
N PHE A 174 -0.89 -12.36 -3.62
CA PHE A 174 -2.22 -11.80 -3.79
C PHE A 174 -3.18 -12.86 -4.32
N ILE A 175 -4.36 -12.99 -3.73
CA ILE A 175 -5.46 -13.80 -4.26
C ILE A 175 -6.57 -12.85 -4.65
N SER A 176 -6.99 -12.87 -5.92
CA SER A 176 -8.10 -12.00 -6.34
C SER A 176 -9.40 -12.44 -5.69
N ARG A 177 -10.33 -11.51 -5.49
CA ARG A 177 -11.67 -11.80 -4.97
C ARG A 177 -12.41 -12.88 -5.77
N GLN A 178 -12.12 -13.01 -7.07
CA GLN A 178 -12.72 -14.02 -7.96
C GLN A 178 -12.15 -15.43 -7.75
N GLU A 179 -10.96 -15.55 -7.17
CA GLU A 179 -10.27 -16.82 -6.93
C GLU A 179 -10.36 -17.29 -5.47
N MET A 180 -11.00 -16.51 -4.61
CA MET A 180 -11.18 -16.89 -3.21
C MET A 180 -12.07 -18.11 -3.07
N LYS A 181 -11.70 -19.00 -2.15
CA LYS A 181 -12.56 -20.10 -1.71
C LYS A 181 -13.63 -19.60 -0.75
N MET A 182 -14.70 -20.36 -0.58
CA MET A 182 -15.85 -19.98 0.25
C MET A 182 -15.45 -19.51 1.66
N ASN A 183 -14.56 -20.26 2.34
CA ASN A 183 -14.08 -19.89 3.67
C ASN A 183 -13.34 -18.54 3.68
N GLN A 184 -12.52 -18.27 2.66
CA GLN A 184 -11.81 -16.99 2.51
C GLN A 184 -12.75 -15.82 2.21
N PHE A 185 -13.84 -16.11 1.49
CA PHE A 185 -14.85 -15.12 1.14
C PHE A 185 -15.72 -14.73 2.34
N VAL A 186 -15.98 -15.67 3.25
CA VAL A 186 -16.62 -15.38 4.55
C VAL A 186 -15.72 -14.45 5.38
N GLU A 187 -14.43 -14.80 5.52
CA GLU A 187 -13.47 -13.96 6.24
C GLU A 187 -13.35 -12.54 5.64
N TYR A 188 -13.48 -12.41 4.31
CA TYR A 188 -13.46 -11.12 3.61
C TYR A 188 -14.61 -10.21 4.05
N PHE A 189 -15.84 -10.73 4.18
CA PHE A 189 -16.99 -9.93 4.60
C PHE A 189 -17.00 -9.61 6.10
N ASP A 190 -16.39 -10.45 6.94
CA ASP A 190 -16.24 -10.11 8.36
C ASP A 190 -15.34 -8.87 8.56
N PHE A 191 -14.55 -8.50 7.56
CA PHE A 191 -13.67 -7.33 7.56
C PHE A 191 -14.29 -6.05 6.96
N PHE A 192 -15.40 -6.14 6.22
CA PHE A 192 -16.01 -5.04 5.45
C PHE A 192 -17.52 -4.91 5.70
#